data_AF-F0WYD3-F1
#
_entry.id   AF-F0WYD3-F1
#
_cell.length_a   1.000
_cell.length_b   1.000
_cell.length_c   1.000
_cell.angle_alpha   90.00
_cell.angle_beta   90.00
_cell.angle_gamma   90.00
#
_symmetry.space_group_name_H-M   'P 1'
#
loop_
_entity.id
_entity.type
_entity.pdbx_description
1 polymer ?
#
loop_
_entity_poly.entity_id
_entity_poly.type
_entity_poly.pdbx_seq_one_letter_code
_entity_poly.pdbx_strand_id
1 'polypeptide(L)'
;MQAIGASIDLDEQLVVLLGSMSEDFDQIIKIMENVPGMAILQVVFRKLTCEIKSDDRSIVEIQCIGKLFVLECKTLEVAHFGGEAGQHEDVPVDESIWHARFGHISTKRRRNLKNYVVGLNIKTKSAINCEESEICEGCMNGKSSVQPFGSSAYGKLNTKALLEVVHNDVTGPMRVKSQGGAKYMLTFIDEFSRFIHAYFIQTKGEVFSKFTEFKALVENQFGKRIKCLRSDNGGEYINE
;
A
#
# COMPACT_ATOMS: atom_id res chain seq x y z
N MET A 1 -22.55 -28.27 23.47
CA MET A 1 -23.37 -27.79 24.61
C MET A 1 -23.81 -26.37 24.29
N GLN A 2 -25.13 -26.16 24.39
CA GLN A 2 -25.96 -24.98 24.15
C GLN A 2 -25.32 -23.67 23.64
N ALA A 3 -25.67 -23.32 22.40
CA ALA A 3 -25.59 -21.96 21.87
C ALA A 3 -26.74 -21.12 22.44
N ILE A 4 -26.45 -19.91 22.91
CA ILE A 4 -27.44 -18.91 23.32
C ILE A 4 -27.23 -17.66 22.46
N GLY A 5 -28.23 -17.35 21.61
CA GLY A 5 -28.48 -16.06 20.96
C GLY A 5 -27.53 -15.68 19.80
N ALA A 6 -27.95 -15.06 18.71
CA ALA A 6 -29.26 -14.67 18.19
C ALA A 6 -29.15 -14.71 16.65
N SER A 7 -30.28 -14.94 15.97
CA SER A 7 -30.40 -14.90 14.51
C SER A 7 -29.90 -13.55 13.98
N ILE A 8 -28.84 -13.55 13.17
CA ILE A 8 -28.43 -12.39 12.38
C ILE A 8 -29.17 -12.50 11.05
N ASP A 9 -29.86 -11.42 10.67
CA ASP A 9 -30.75 -11.35 9.52
C ASP A 9 -29.98 -11.51 8.20
N LEU A 10 -30.62 -12.10 7.19
CA LEU A 10 -29.99 -12.64 5.98
C LEU A 10 -29.56 -11.59 4.93
N ASP A 11 -29.69 -10.29 5.23
CA ASP A 11 -29.36 -9.18 4.33
C ASP A 11 -28.01 -8.49 4.66
N GLU A 12 -27.27 -8.95 5.67
CA GLU A 12 -26.04 -8.28 6.13
C GLU A 12 -24.76 -8.78 5.40
N GLN A 13 -24.03 -7.87 4.74
CA GLN A 13 -22.71 -8.15 4.17
C GLN A 13 -21.64 -8.21 5.27
N LEU A 14 -20.97 -9.36 5.42
CA LEU A 14 -19.84 -9.52 6.34
C LEU A 14 -18.57 -8.91 5.74
N VAL A 15 -18.11 -7.80 6.30
CA VAL A 15 -16.82 -7.15 5.95
C VAL A 15 -15.85 -7.32 7.12
N VAL A 16 -14.75 -8.05 6.92
CA VAL A 16 -13.70 -8.23 7.94
C VAL A 16 -12.55 -7.28 7.65
N LEU A 17 -12.39 -6.24 8.47
CA LEU A 17 -11.27 -5.30 8.39
C LEU A 17 -10.14 -5.74 9.34
N LEU A 18 -8.96 -5.99 8.79
CA LEU A 18 -7.75 -6.28 9.56
C LEU A 18 -6.79 -5.08 9.46
N GLY A 19 -6.65 -4.31 10.54
CA GLY A 19 -5.76 -3.14 10.60
C GLY A 19 -5.20 -2.92 12.01
N SER A 20 -4.08 -2.18 12.09
CA SER A 20 -3.53 -1.73 13.37
C SER A 20 -4.33 -0.55 13.92
N MET A 21 -4.43 -0.45 15.25
CA MET A 21 -5.07 0.65 16.00
C MET A 21 -4.37 2.01 15.80
N SER A 22 -4.38 2.56 14.58
CA SER A 22 -4.04 3.97 14.31
C SER A 22 -5.32 4.82 14.41
N GLU A 23 -5.16 6.12 14.69
CA GLU A 23 -6.28 7.07 14.77
C GLU A 23 -7.12 7.11 13.47
N ASP A 24 -6.52 6.74 12.34
CA ASP A 24 -7.21 6.60 11.05
C ASP A 24 -8.16 5.39 11.01
N PHE A 25 -7.83 4.30 11.71
CA PHE A 25 -8.67 3.09 11.78
C PHE A 25 -9.93 3.34 12.64
N ASP A 26 -9.80 4.12 13.70
CA ASP A 26 -10.93 4.53 14.55
C ASP A 26 -11.94 5.41 13.80
N GLN A 27 -11.48 6.21 12.82
CA GLN A 27 -12.37 7.00 11.96
C GLN A 27 -13.16 6.10 10.98
N ILE A 28 -12.52 5.06 10.45
CA ILE A 28 -13.17 4.09 9.53
C ILE A 28 -14.25 3.27 10.28
N ILE A 29 -13.96 2.83 11.51
CA ILE A 29 -14.94 2.12 12.36
C ILE A 29 -16.16 3.01 12.61
N LYS A 30 -15.98 4.27 13.01
CA LYS A 30 -17.09 5.22 13.25
C LYS A 30 -17.94 5.49 12.01
N ILE A 31 -17.36 5.45 10.82
CA ILE A 31 -18.11 5.62 9.57
C ILE A 31 -18.96 4.37 9.29
N MET A 32 -18.44 3.18 9.56
CA MET A 32 -19.12 1.92 9.29
C MET A 32 -20.20 1.56 10.32
N GLU A 33 -20.05 1.97 11.59
CA GLU A 33 -21.09 1.83 12.64
C GLU A 33 -22.40 2.57 12.30
N ASN A 34 -22.36 3.56 11.41
CA ASN A 34 -23.53 4.33 10.99
C ASN A 34 -24.28 3.69 9.80
N VAL A 35 -23.83 2.53 9.29
CA VAL A 35 -24.51 1.80 8.21
C VAL A 35 -25.46 0.75 8.82
N PRO A 36 -26.79 0.92 8.70
CA PRO A 36 -27.73 -0.07 9.23
C PRO A 36 -27.62 -1.39 8.46
N GLY A 37 -27.56 -2.52 9.19
CA GLY A 37 -27.43 -3.86 8.60
C GLY A 37 -25.99 -4.37 8.44
N MET A 38 -25.02 -3.82 9.17
CA MET A 38 -23.62 -4.24 9.10
C MET A 38 -23.10 -4.67 10.47
N ALA A 39 -22.91 -5.97 10.67
CA ALA A 39 -22.21 -6.50 11.84
C ALA A 39 -20.69 -6.31 11.71
N ILE A 40 -20.10 -5.51 12.61
CA ILE A 40 -18.65 -5.29 12.67
C ILE A 40 -18.01 -6.34 13.59
N LEU A 41 -17.07 -7.10 13.04
CA LEU A 41 -16.24 -8.03 13.81
C LEU A 41 -14.87 -7.41 14.08
N GLN A 42 -14.54 -7.21 15.35
CA GLN A 42 -13.24 -6.74 15.79
C GLN A 42 -12.32 -7.92 16.12
N VAL A 43 -11.12 -7.94 15.54
CA VAL A 43 -10.11 -8.97 15.83
C VAL A 43 -9.00 -8.37 16.70
N VAL A 44 -8.88 -8.84 17.93
CA VAL A 44 -7.96 -8.33 18.95
C VAL A 44 -6.85 -9.35 19.21
N PHE A 45 -5.62 -9.00 18.82
CA PHE A 45 -4.44 -9.84 19.07
C PHE A 45 -3.78 -9.51 20.41
N ARG A 46 -3.57 -10.54 21.24
CA ARG A 46 -2.74 -10.53 22.44
C ARG A 46 -1.51 -11.41 22.22
N LYS A 47 -0.57 -11.41 23.18
CA LYS A 47 0.71 -12.14 23.05
C LYS A 47 0.55 -13.63 22.69
N LEU A 48 -0.45 -14.30 23.26
CA LEU A 48 -0.66 -15.75 23.08
C LEU A 48 -2.08 -16.11 22.62
N THR A 49 -2.97 -15.13 22.52
CA THR A 49 -4.38 -15.34 22.15
C THR A 49 -4.86 -14.26 21.18
N CYS A 50 -5.86 -14.58 20.38
CA CYS A 50 -6.56 -13.65 19.51
C CYS A 50 -8.06 -13.79 19.77
N GLU A 51 -8.77 -12.68 19.99
CA GLU A 51 -10.20 -12.66 20.27
C GLU A 51 -10.94 -12.02 19.08
N ILE A 52 -12.00 -12.66 18.58
CA ILE A 52 -12.94 -12.06 17.62
C ILE A 52 -14.17 -11.61 18.40
N LYS A 53 -14.51 -10.32 18.32
CA LYS A 53 -15.61 -9.69 19.06
C LYS A 53 -16.63 -9.04 18.14
N SER A 54 -17.88 -8.98 18.57
CA SER A 54 -18.93 -8.13 18.01
C SER A 54 -19.56 -7.36 19.16
N ASP A 55 -19.64 -6.04 19.06
CA ASP A 55 -20.24 -5.15 20.06
C ASP A 55 -19.88 -5.51 21.51
N ASP A 56 -18.57 -5.61 21.78
CA ASP A 56 -17.93 -6.00 23.05
C ASP A 56 -18.18 -7.44 23.54
N ARG A 57 -18.90 -8.27 22.79
CA ARG A 57 -19.06 -9.70 23.10
C ARG A 57 -17.99 -10.52 22.40
N SER A 58 -17.22 -11.30 23.17
CA SER A 58 -16.27 -12.26 22.62
C SER A 58 -17.02 -13.43 21.97
N ILE A 59 -16.84 -13.59 20.67
CA ILE A 59 -17.46 -14.66 19.88
C ILE A 59 -16.54 -15.87 19.89
N VAL A 60 -15.25 -15.66 19.64
CA VAL A 60 -14.25 -16.74 19.59
C VAL A 60 -12.92 -16.27 20.17
N GLU A 61 -12.31 -17.11 21.00
CA GLU A 61 -10.93 -16.97 21.45
C GLU A 61 -10.05 -18.03 20.77
N ILE A 62 -8.93 -17.58 20.20
CA ILE A 62 -8.03 -18.37 19.36
C ILE A 62 -6.65 -18.39 20.02
N GLN A 63 -6.08 -19.58 20.22
CA GLN A 63 -4.74 -19.71 20.79
C GLN A 63 -3.64 -19.65 19.72
N CYS A 64 -2.49 -19.10 20.10
CA CYS A 64 -1.28 -19.13 19.29
C CYS A 64 -0.57 -20.48 19.43
N ILE A 65 -0.42 -21.19 18.32
CA ILE A 65 0.38 -22.42 18.20
C ILE A 65 1.63 -22.06 17.38
N GLY A 66 2.77 -21.97 18.05
CA GLY A 66 4.03 -21.53 17.45
C GLY A 66 4.01 -20.04 17.07
N LYS A 67 3.89 -19.74 15.77
CA LYS A 67 3.78 -18.38 15.22
C LYS A 67 2.41 -18.09 14.58
N LEU A 68 1.45 -19.00 14.73
CA LEU A 68 0.16 -18.92 14.05
C LEU A 68 -0.98 -18.96 15.07
N PHE A 69 -2.01 -18.14 14.87
CA PHE A 69 -3.28 -18.25 15.59
C PHE A 69 -4.18 -19.19 14.80
N VAL A 70 -4.50 -20.36 15.36
CA VAL A 70 -5.19 -21.43 14.64
C VAL A 70 -6.67 -21.43 15.02
N LEU A 71 -7.51 -20.92 14.11
CA LEU A 71 -8.96 -21.00 14.22
C LEU A 71 -9.43 -22.32 13.61
N GLU A 72 -9.76 -23.29 14.46
CA GLU A 72 -10.26 -24.59 14.02
C GLU A 72 -11.78 -24.53 13.84
N CYS A 73 -12.22 -24.11 12.65
CA CYS A 73 -13.64 -24.13 12.29
C CYS A 73 -14.05 -25.55 11.92
N LYS A 74 -14.92 -26.18 12.73
CA LYS A 74 -15.71 -27.31 12.23
C LYS A 74 -16.76 -26.73 11.29
N THR A 75 -16.65 -27.02 10.01
CA THR A 75 -17.75 -26.84 9.06
C THR A 75 -18.94 -27.61 9.62
N LEU A 76 -19.93 -26.89 10.15
CA LEU A 76 -21.28 -27.43 10.17
C LEU A 76 -21.61 -27.69 8.70
N GLU A 77 -22.08 -28.89 8.37
CA GLU A 77 -22.51 -29.29 7.01
C GLU A 77 -23.71 -28.48 6.48
N VAL A 78 -23.90 -27.27 6.99
CA VAL A 78 -24.80 -26.25 6.49
C VAL A 78 -23.98 -24.99 6.30
N ALA A 79 -22.99 -25.05 5.40
CA ALA A 79 -22.64 -23.86 4.65
C ALA A 79 -23.90 -23.51 3.86
N HIS A 80 -24.71 -22.60 4.39
CA HIS A 80 -25.70 -21.90 3.59
C HIS A 80 -24.93 -21.12 2.54
N PHE A 81 -24.66 -21.78 1.40
CA PHE A 81 -24.39 -21.12 0.14
C PHE A 81 -25.46 -20.04 0.00
N GLY A 82 -25.05 -18.78 -0.12
CA GLY A 82 -25.94 -17.64 -0.29
C GLY A 82 -27.12 -18.04 -1.18
N GLY A 83 -28.31 -17.95 -0.61
CA GLY A 83 -29.53 -18.51 -1.18
C GLY A 83 -29.88 -17.85 -2.49
N GLU A 84 -29.37 -18.40 -3.58
CA GLU A 84 -30.06 -18.70 -4.85
C GLU A 84 -29.28 -19.83 -5.55
N ALA A 85 -28.94 -20.90 -4.82
CA ALA A 85 -28.90 -22.22 -5.46
C ALA A 85 -30.35 -22.69 -5.56
N GLY A 86 -31.11 -22.01 -6.43
CA GLY A 86 -32.27 -22.66 -7.04
C GLY A 86 -31.81 -23.99 -7.62
N GLN A 87 -32.77 -24.84 -7.94
CA GLN A 87 -32.59 -26.03 -8.76
C GLN A 87 -32.14 -25.64 -10.18
N HIS A 88 -31.07 -24.87 -10.31
CA HIS A 88 -30.38 -24.64 -11.54
C HIS A 88 -29.57 -25.90 -11.79
N GLU A 89 -29.96 -26.60 -12.84
CA GLU A 89 -29.12 -27.52 -13.60
C GLU A 89 -27.68 -26.96 -13.72
N ASP A 90 -26.71 -27.80 -14.11
CA ASP A 90 -25.32 -27.43 -14.42
C ASP A 90 -25.21 -26.38 -15.56
N VAL A 91 -25.78 -25.19 -15.36
CA VAL A 91 -25.87 -24.11 -16.32
C VAL A 91 -24.55 -23.38 -16.30
N PRO A 92 -23.83 -23.33 -17.43
CA PRO A 92 -22.58 -22.59 -17.51
C PRO A 92 -22.81 -21.12 -17.14
N VAL A 93 -21.92 -20.55 -16.33
CA VAL A 93 -21.94 -19.12 -15.92
C VAL A 93 -20.83 -18.37 -16.64
N ASP A 94 -20.99 -17.06 -16.82
CA ASP A 94 -19.99 -16.25 -17.52
C ASP A 94 -18.64 -16.16 -16.77
N GLU A 95 -17.58 -15.99 -17.54
CA GLU A 95 -16.19 -15.91 -17.08
C GLU A 95 -15.95 -14.71 -16.15
N SER A 96 -16.64 -13.59 -16.39
CA SER A 96 -16.59 -12.36 -15.59
C SER A 96 -17.10 -12.56 -14.14
N ILE A 97 -18.20 -13.30 -13.98
CA ILE A 97 -18.81 -13.59 -12.67
C ILE A 97 -17.89 -14.48 -11.84
N TRP A 98 -17.34 -15.55 -12.44
CA TRP A 98 -16.36 -16.39 -11.75
C TRP A 98 -15.08 -15.63 -11.41
N HIS A 99 -14.65 -14.71 -12.29
CA HIS A 99 -13.52 -13.83 -12.00
C HIS A 99 -13.75 -12.98 -10.75
N ALA A 100 -14.94 -12.39 -10.57
CA ALA A 100 -15.29 -11.63 -9.36
C ALA A 100 -15.40 -12.53 -8.11
N ARG A 101 -16.10 -13.67 -8.19
CA ARG A 101 -16.29 -14.61 -7.07
C ARG A 101 -14.99 -15.16 -6.50
N PHE A 102 -13.98 -15.39 -7.34
CA PHE A 102 -12.66 -15.86 -6.93
C PHE A 102 -11.67 -14.72 -6.60
N GLY A 103 -12.17 -13.51 -6.32
CA GLY A 103 -11.31 -12.39 -5.93
C GLY A 103 -10.37 -11.95 -7.05
N HIS A 104 -10.86 -11.85 -8.28
CA HIS A 104 -10.13 -11.35 -9.43
C HIS A 104 -8.89 -12.18 -9.83
N ILE A 105 -8.96 -13.49 -9.61
CA ILE A 105 -7.94 -14.46 -10.03
C ILE A 105 -7.69 -14.38 -11.54
N SER A 106 -6.44 -14.60 -11.96
CA SER A 106 -6.07 -14.53 -13.38
C SER A 106 -6.81 -15.58 -14.23
N THR A 107 -7.10 -15.22 -15.48
CA THR A 107 -7.77 -16.11 -16.44
C THR A 107 -7.06 -17.45 -16.58
N LYS A 108 -5.73 -17.45 -16.63
CA LYS A 108 -4.89 -18.66 -16.65
C LYS A 108 -5.13 -19.55 -15.43
N ARG A 109 -5.13 -18.99 -14.22
CA ARG A 109 -5.33 -19.77 -12.99
C ARG A 109 -6.75 -20.33 -12.89
N ARG A 110 -7.77 -19.55 -13.26
CA ARG A 110 -9.16 -20.02 -13.28
C ARG A 110 -9.38 -21.13 -14.31
N ARG A 111 -8.76 -21.04 -15.49
CA ARG A 111 -8.80 -22.13 -16.49
C ARG A 111 -8.18 -23.42 -15.96
N ASN A 112 -7.07 -23.32 -15.23
CA ASN A 112 -6.46 -24.48 -14.58
C ASN A 112 -7.32 -25.04 -13.43
N LEU A 113 -8.04 -24.19 -12.69
CA LEU A 113 -8.86 -24.59 -11.56
C LEU A 113 -9.97 -25.58 -11.97
N LYS A 114 -10.49 -25.47 -13.21
CA LYS A 114 -11.48 -26.40 -13.77
C LYS A 114 -11.05 -27.87 -13.68
N ASN A 115 -9.75 -28.16 -13.67
CA ASN A 115 -9.24 -29.52 -13.60
C ASN A 115 -9.25 -30.10 -12.17
N TYR A 116 -9.49 -29.27 -11.15
CA TYR A 116 -9.37 -29.64 -9.74
C TYR A 116 -10.66 -29.48 -8.95
N VAL A 117 -11.73 -28.93 -9.55
CA VAL A 117 -13.00 -28.66 -8.88
C VAL A 117 -14.19 -29.12 -9.72
N VAL A 118 -15.22 -29.65 -9.05
CA VAL A 118 -16.52 -29.97 -9.65
C VAL A 118 -17.44 -28.75 -9.56
N GLY A 119 -18.26 -28.49 -10.58
CA GLY A 119 -19.23 -27.37 -10.59
C GLY A 119 -18.70 -26.04 -11.14
N LEU A 120 -17.44 -25.97 -11.60
CA LEU A 120 -16.90 -24.78 -12.28
C LEU A 120 -17.31 -24.75 -13.77
N ASN A 121 -18.60 -24.56 -14.02
CA ASN A 121 -19.16 -24.47 -15.36
C ASN A 121 -18.98 -23.04 -15.91
N ILE A 122 -18.04 -22.86 -16.84
CA ILE A 122 -17.76 -21.56 -17.47
C ILE A 122 -18.25 -21.60 -18.91
N LYS A 123 -19.12 -20.65 -19.30
CA LYS A 123 -19.55 -20.43 -20.69
C LYS A 123 -18.32 -20.22 -21.56
N THR A 124 -17.97 -21.18 -22.42
CA THR A 124 -16.98 -20.96 -23.48
C THR A 124 -17.61 -20.07 -24.54
N LYS A 125 -17.13 -18.83 -24.68
CA LYS A 125 -17.39 -18.04 -25.90
C LYS A 125 -16.89 -18.84 -27.09
N SER A 126 -17.71 -19.01 -28.13
CA SER A 126 -17.31 -19.66 -29.38
C SER A 126 -16.11 -18.93 -29.97
N ALA A 127 -15.19 -19.69 -30.58
CA ALA A 127 -13.87 -19.23 -31.03
C ALA A 127 -13.89 -18.28 -32.25
N ILE A 128 -14.94 -17.46 -32.41
CA ILE A 128 -15.14 -16.62 -33.60
C ILE A 128 -14.76 -15.15 -33.38
N ASN A 129 -14.70 -14.63 -32.15
CA ASN A 129 -14.25 -13.26 -31.89
C ASN A 129 -13.35 -13.21 -30.63
N CYS A 130 -12.04 -13.37 -30.83
CA CYS A 130 -11.02 -13.38 -29.77
C CYS A 130 -10.40 -12.00 -29.47
N GLU A 131 -11.11 -10.89 -29.69
CA GLU A 131 -10.49 -9.56 -29.55
C GLU A 131 -10.95 -8.75 -28.33
N GLU A 132 -12.04 -9.11 -27.66
CA GLU A 132 -12.49 -8.40 -26.45
C GLU A 132 -12.73 -9.37 -25.30
N SER A 133 -11.64 -9.75 -24.63
CA SER A 133 -11.76 -10.11 -23.21
C SER A 133 -12.11 -8.81 -22.49
N GLU A 134 -13.36 -8.63 -22.06
CA GLU A 134 -13.75 -7.49 -21.21
C GLU A 134 -12.73 -7.38 -20.07
N ILE A 135 -11.90 -6.34 -20.13
CA ILE A 135 -10.87 -6.09 -19.13
C ILE A 135 -11.63 -5.65 -17.88
N CYS A 136 -11.55 -6.45 -16.82
CA CYS A 136 -12.17 -6.09 -15.56
C CYS A 136 -11.60 -4.75 -15.06
N GLU A 137 -12.48 -3.76 -14.88
CA GLU A 137 -12.10 -2.41 -14.42
C GLU A 137 -11.36 -2.45 -13.08
N GLY A 138 -11.86 -3.23 -12.11
CA GLY A 138 -11.19 -3.42 -10.82
C GLY A 138 -9.78 -4.02 -10.93
N CYS A 139 -9.54 -4.93 -11.89
CA CYS A 139 -8.20 -5.42 -12.18
C CYS A 139 -7.33 -4.37 -12.85
N MET A 140 -7.88 -3.59 -13.78
CA MET A 140 -7.14 -2.52 -14.45
C MET A 140 -6.64 -1.50 -13.44
N ASN A 141 -7.52 -1.06 -12.53
CA ASN A 141 -7.17 -0.10 -11.48
C ASN A 141 -6.21 -0.70 -10.44
N GLY A 142 -6.43 -1.96 -10.03
CA GLY A 142 -5.61 -2.60 -9.01
C GLY A 142 -4.27 -3.18 -9.50
N LYS A 143 -4.12 -3.44 -10.81
CA LYS A 143 -2.91 -4.05 -11.41
C LYS A 143 -2.23 -3.13 -12.42
N SER A 144 -2.70 -1.89 -12.56
CA SER A 144 -1.98 -0.89 -13.34
C SER A 144 -0.59 -0.71 -12.73
N SER A 145 0.42 -1.02 -13.51
CA SER A 145 1.82 -0.80 -13.15
C SER A 145 2.37 0.28 -14.07
N VAL A 146 3.11 1.23 -13.50
CA VAL A 146 3.95 2.11 -14.30
C VAL A 146 4.95 1.23 -15.05
N GLN A 147 5.09 1.43 -16.37
CA GLN A 147 6.13 0.74 -17.12
C GLN A 147 7.49 1.00 -16.45
N PRO A 148 8.42 0.03 -16.45
CA PRO A 148 9.75 0.28 -15.97
C PRO A 148 10.27 1.56 -16.62
N PHE A 149 10.71 2.52 -15.81
CA PHE A 149 11.38 3.68 -16.35
C PHE A 149 12.55 3.14 -17.18
N GLY A 150 12.54 3.40 -18.49
CA GLY A 150 13.64 3.02 -19.36
C GLY A 150 14.92 3.51 -18.71
N SER A 151 15.99 2.71 -18.72
CA SER A 151 17.24 2.96 -18.00
C SER A 151 17.65 4.42 -18.20
N SER A 152 17.22 5.25 -17.25
CA SER A 152 17.40 6.68 -17.39
C SER A 152 18.88 6.93 -17.18
N ALA A 153 19.34 8.11 -17.57
CA ALA A 153 20.70 8.58 -17.36
C ALA A 153 21.15 8.61 -15.87
N TYR A 154 20.51 7.86 -14.96
CA TYR A 154 20.91 7.59 -13.59
C TYR A 154 22.35 7.06 -13.44
N GLY A 155 22.98 6.61 -14.54
CA GLY A 155 24.41 6.28 -14.60
C GLY A 155 25.25 7.14 -15.56
N LYS A 156 24.64 8.01 -16.37
CA LYS A 156 25.37 8.82 -17.34
C LYS A 156 25.49 10.24 -16.79
N LEU A 157 26.63 10.52 -16.18
CA LEU A 157 27.04 11.87 -15.81
C LEU A 157 26.90 12.77 -17.04
N ASN A 158 25.98 13.73 -16.98
CA ASN A 158 25.85 14.72 -18.05
C ASN A 158 26.86 15.87 -17.89
N THR A 159 27.48 15.97 -16.71
CA THR A 159 28.50 16.97 -16.39
C THR A 159 29.88 16.55 -16.87
N LYS A 160 30.61 17.49 -17.48
CA LYS A 160 31.98 17.33 -17.99
C LYS A 160 33.02 18.01 -17.10
N ALA A 161 32.60 18.79 -16.11
CA ALA A 161 33.50 19.51 -15.21
C ALA A 161 32.88 19.74 -13.82
N LEU A 162 33.74 20.03 -12.84
CA LEU A 162 33.34 20.49 -11.50
C LEU A 162 32.39 21.69 -11.57
N LEU A 163 31.41 21.70 -10.66
CA LEU A 163 30.43 22.77 -10.43
C LEU A 163 29.47 23.04 -11.60
N GLU A 164 29.36 22.12 -12.58
CA GLU A 164 28.36 22.26 -13.64
C GLU A 164 26.94 22.04 -13.14
N VAL A 165 26.74 21.04 -12.29
CA VAL A 165 25.48 20.78 -11.60
C VAL A 165 25.80 20.42 -10.16
N VAL A 166 25.24 21.19 -9.23
CA VAL A 166 25.26 20.88 -7.81
C VAL A 166 23.83 20.55 -7.38
N HIS A 167 23.65 19.37 -6.81
CA HIS A 167 22.40 18.97 -6.18
C HIS A 167 22.40 19.40 -4.73
N ASN A 168 21.27 19.88 -4.23
CA ASN A 168 21.10 20.13 -2.81
C ASN A 168 19.88 19.41 -2.26
N ASP A 169 19.96 19.02 -0.99
CA ASP A 169 18.87 18.40 -0.26
C ASP A 169 18.98 18.70 1.23
N VAL A 170 17.84 18.78 1.91
CA VAL A 170 17.75 18.99 3.35
C VAL A 170 17.05 17.81 4.01
N THR A 171 17.83 17.08 4.81
CA THR A 171 17.32 15.96 5.59
C THR A 171 16.97 16.41 7.00
N GLY A 172 15.75 16.12 7.46
CA GLY A 172 15.31 16.35 8.83
C GLY A 172 13.81 16.69 8.94
N PRO A 173 13.30 16.95 10.15
CA PRO A 173 14.02 17.07 11.41
C PRO A 173 14.48 15.72 11.99
N MET A 174 15.72 15.67 12.48
CA MET A 174 16.28 14.53 13.20
C MET A 174 15.68 14.43 14.60
N ARG A 175 15.44 13.21 15.09
CA ARG A 175 14.89 12.96 16.44
C ARG A 175 15.79 13.49 17.55
N VAL A 176 17.10 13.37 17.37
CA VAL A 176 18.11 13.80 18.33
C VAL A 176 18.83 15.02 17.77
N LYS A 177 18.95 16.07 18.57
CA LYS A 177 19.73 17.26 18.21
C LYS A 177 21.23 16.91 18.20
N SER A 178 21.99 17.53 17.30
CA SER A 178 23.45 17.48 17.39
C SER A 178 23.95 18.22 18.64
N GLN A 179 25.22 18.07 18.98
CA GLN A 179 25.85 18.82 20.07
C GLN A 179 25.77 20.35 19.87
N GLY A 180 25.71 20.80 18.61
CA GLY A 180 25.50 22.20 18.24
C GLY A 180 24.04 22.62 18.14
N GLY A 181 23.09 21.77 18.57
CA GLY A 181 21.65 22.07 18.56
C GLY A 181 20.95 21.87 17.21
N ALA A 182 21.67 21.46 16.16
CA ALA A 182 21.12 21.27 14.83
C ALA A 182 20.11 20.12 14.78
N LYS A 183 19.07 20.28 13.96
CA LYS A 183 18.02 19.29 13.70
C LYS A 183 17.93 18.87 12.24
N TYR A 184 18.60 19.58 11.35
CA TYR A 184 18.58 19.31 9.92
C TYR A 184 20.02 19.21 9.41
N MET A 185 20.18 18.47 8.32
CA MET A 185 21.43 18.38 7.58
C MET A 185 21.16 18.86 6.15
N LEU A 186 21.86 19.91 5.73
CA LEU A 186 21.87 20.39 4.35
C LEU A 186 23.07 19.78 3.65
N THR A 187 22.85 19.20 2.48
CA THR A 187 23.92 18.62 1.66
C THR A 187 23.98 19.31 0.30
N PHE A 188 25.20 19.52 -0.19
CA PHE A 188 25.51 19.93 -1.55
C PHE A 188 26.38 18.86 -2.20
N ILE A 189 25.91 18.30 -3.31
CA ILE A 189 26.55 17.19 -4.02
C ILE A 189 26.90 17.67 -5.42
N ASP A 190 28.19 17.74 -5.74
CA ASP A 190 28.64 18.02 -7.11
C ASP A 190 28.41 16.77 -7.99
N GLU A 191 27.68 16.93 -9.10
CA GLU A 191 27.33 15.80 -9.97
C GLU A 191 28.59 15.18 -10.58
N PHE A 192 29.58 15.99 -10.98
CA PHE A 192 30.80 15.52 -11.66
C PHE A 192 31.73 14.72 -10.74
N SER A 193 32.13 15.30 -9.60
CA SER A 193 33.09 14.68 -8.68
C SER A 193 32.45 13.75 -7.66
N ARG A 194 31.13 13.81 -7.49
CA ARG A 194 30.39 13.17 -6.39
C ARG A 194 30.84 13.63 -5.00
N PHE A 195 31.57 14.75 -4.91
CA PHE A 195 31.95 15.33 -3.62
C PHE A 195 30.72 15.87 -2.90
N ILE A 196 30.61 15.57 -1.61
CA ILE A 196 29.50 15.96 -0.74
C ILE A 196 30.02 16.96 0.27
N HIS A 197 29.39 18.14 0.31
CA HIS A 197 29.59 19.13 1.37
C HIS A 197 28.33 19.17 2.24
N ALA A 198 28.49 19.00 3.55
CA ALA A 198 27.36 18.93 4.48
C ALA A 198 27.45 20.03 5.55
N TYR A 199 26.31 20.64 5.84
CA TYR A 199 26.11 21.59 6.94
C TYR A 199 25.06 21.06 7.90
N PHE A 200 25.32 21.21 9.19
CA PHE A 200 24.31 21.04 10.23
C PHE A 200 23.62 22.37 10.48
N ILE A 201 22.29 22.40 10.33
CA ILE A 201 21.47 23.60 10.53
C ILE A 201 20.35 23.36 11.55
N GLN A 202 19.96 24.40 12.28
CA GLN A 202 18.93 24.32 13.31
C GLN A 202 17.53 24.45 12.73
N THR A 203 17.40 25.24 11.66
CA THR A 203 16.15 25.55 10.95
C THR A 203 16.35 25.49 9.44
N LYS A 204 15.27 25.22 8.69
CA LYS A 204 15.29 25.25 7.21
C LYS A 204 15.54 26.66 6.65
N GLY A 205 15.30 27.72 7.41
CA GLY A 205 15.57 29.09 7.00
C GLY A 205 17.06 29.43 6.85
N GLU A 206 17.96 28.59 7.40
CA GLU A 206 19.41 28.79 7.28
C GLU A 206 19.99 28.35 5.93
N VAL A 207 19.19 27.68 5.09
CA VAL A 207 19.63 27.06 3.83
C VAL A 207 20.27 28.08 2.88
N PHE A 208 19.63 29.24 2.70
CA PHE A 208 20.16 30.29 1.82
C PHE A 208 21.50 30.86 2.31
N SER A 209 21.63 31.06 3.62
CA SER A 209 22.89 31.53 4.23
C SER A 209 24.00 30.50 4.00
N LYS A 210 23.73 29.22 4.24
CA LYS A 210 24.69 28.13 4.03
C LYS A 210 25.03 27.91 2.56
N PHE A 211 24.08 28.11 1.66
CA PHE A 211 24.37 28.11 0.23
C PHE A 211 25.33 29.24 -0.18
N THR A 212 25.16 30.44 0.38
CA THR A 212 26.04 31.58 0.09
C THR A 212 27.47 31.33 0.57
N GLU A 213 27.62 30.77 1.78
CA GLU A 213 28.91 30.31 2.33
C GLU A 213 29.54 29.23 1.43
N PHE A 214 28.77 28.21 1.07
CA PHE A 214 29.22 27.11 0.20
C PHE A 214 29.71 27.62 -1.15
N LYS A 215 28.90 28.46 -1.82
CA LYS A 215 29.22 29.02 -3.14
C LYS A 215 30.53 29.79 -3.08
N ALA A 216 30.68 30.71 -2.12
CA ALA A 216 31.92 31.48 -1.99
C ALA A 216 33.14 30.57 -1.76
N LEU A 217 32.99 29.52 -0.95
CA LEU A 217 34.07 28.56 -0.68
C LEU A 217 34.48 27.80 -1.96
N VAL A 218 33.54 27.14 -2.63
CA VAL A 218 33.87 26.26 -3.77
C VAL A 218 34.28 27.06 -5.01
N GLU A 219 33.70 28.24 -5.24
CA GLU A 219 34.07 29.06 -6.39
C GLU A 219 35.50 29.60 -6.26
N ASN A 220 35.89 30.02 -5.04
CA ASN A 220 37.25 30.48 -4.77
C ASN A 220 38.26 29.33 -4.76
N GLN A 221 37.90 28.17 -4.20
CA GLN A 221 38.80 27.03 -4.11
C GLN A 221 39.15 26.43 -5.48
N PHE A 222 38.16 26.35 -6.39
CA PHE A 222 38.34 25.69 -7.69
C PHE A 222 38.50 26.67 -8.86
N GLY A 223 38.34 27.97 -8.64
CA GLY A 223 38.39 28.99 -9.70
C GLY A 223 37.30 28.79 -10.77
N LYS A 224 36.18 28.15 -10.41
CA LYS A 224 35.05 27.83 -11.29
C LYS A 224 33.76 28.32 -10.66
N ARG A 225 32.73 28.60 -11.47
CA ARG A 225 31.43 29.03 -10.97
C ARG A 225 30.42 27.89 -10.98
N ILE A 226 29.50 27.90 -10.02
CA ILE A 226 28.35 26.98 -10.03
C ILE A 226 27.45 27.39 -11.21
N LYS A 227 27.25 26.49 -12.17
CA LYS A 227 26.39 26.77 -13.35
C LYS A 227 24.92 26.48 -13.09
N CYS A 228 24.62 25.41 -12.35
CA CYS A 228 23.26 24.99 -12.04
C CYS A 228 23.20 24.45 -10.61
N LEU A 229 22.23 24.94 -9.83
CA LEU A 229 21.81 24.36 -8.56
C LEU A 229 20.49 23.62 -8.78
N ARG A 230 20.39 22.38 -8.33
CA ARG A 230 19.17 21.56 -8.38
C ARG A 230 18.70 21.22 -6.97
N SER A 231 17.54 21.77 -6.61
CA SER A 231 16.77 21.39 -5.42
C SER A 231 15.54 20.56 -5.82
N ASP A 232 14.88 19.96 -4.84
CA ASP A 232 13.63 19.20 -4.98
C ASP A 232 12.37 20.08 -5.07
N ASN A 233 12.50 21.37 -5.40
CA ASN A 233 11.44 22.38 -5.30
C ASN A 233 10.83 22.51 -3.89
N GLY A 234 11.54 22.11 -2.83
CA GLY A 234 11.17 22.46 -1.47
C GLY A 234 11.04 23.97 -1.30
N GLY A 235 10.08 24.41 -0.46
CA GLY A 235 9.84 25.84 -0.17
C GLY A 235 10.99 26.57 0.53
N GLU A 236 12.10 25.88 0.79
CA GLU A 236 13.28 26.37 1.51
C GLU A 236 14.07 27.45 0.74
N TYR A 237 13.85 27.54 -0.58
CA TYR A 237 14.41 28.58 -1.45
C TYR A 237 13.37 29.59 -1.93
N ILE A 238 12.12 29.45 -1.48
CA ILE A 238 11.05 30.39 -1.80
C ILE A 238 11.02 31.42 -0.67
N ASN A 239 11.72 32.54 -0.86
CA ASN A 239 11.52 33.71 -0.02
C ASN A 239 10.25 34.45 -0.48
N GLU A 240 9.46 34.92 0.49
CA GLU A 240 8.41 35.94 0.30
C GLU A 240 8.99 37.28 -0.20
#